data_AF-A0AAU9UHS1-F1
#
_entry.id   AF-A0AAU9UHS1-F1
#
_cell.length_a   1.000
_cell.length_b   1.000
_cell.length_c   1.000
_cell.angle_alpha   90.00
_cell.angle_beta   90.00
_cell.angle_gamma   90.00
#
_symmetry.space_group_name_H-M   'P 1'
#
loop_
_entity.id
_entity.type
_entity.pdbx_description
1 polymer ?
#
loop_
_entity_poly.entity_id
_entity_poly.type
_entity_poly.pdbx_seq_one_letter_code
_entity_poly.pdbx_strand_id
1 'polypeptide(L)'
;MGFIPNALLIFKSQSKSGDYHDDMNKTNFMKWLQEKLIPNLPANSLVVMDNAPYHTVKLNKAPTLSSTKAEMQNWIINKGLSYLPTMVKAQLYEIIKEHKEAPIYEADQMLQAHGHRVARLPPYHCELNAIEFMWSLVKRRVASKNVGQETNNIVNLTEEAFQTITAEDWQKQCEHVRHIEDKLCERDRCVDAEIDRFIIELNNESDTESDSSYEDSSDSDYSSLAIHMDHAYSK
;
A
#
# COMPACT_ATOMS: atom_id res chain seq x y z
N MET A 1 7.29 11.91 20.36
CA MET A 1 7.18 11.00 19.21
C MET A 1 7.24 9.58 19.75
N GLY A 2 6.43 8.66 19.24
CA GLY A 2 6.34 7.30 19.79
C GLY A 2 5.09 6.58 19.31
N PHE A 3 4.91 5.34 19.78
CA PHE A 3 3.65 4.64 19.58
C PHE A 3 2.49 5.38 20.24
N ILE A 4 1.31 5.32 19.60
CA ILE A 4 0.10 5.93 20.12
C ILE A 4 -0.36 5.11 21.35
N PRO A 5 -0.51 5.73 22.54
CA PRO A 5 -0.98 5.04 23.73
C PRO A 5 -2.34 4.38 23.48
N ASN A 6 -2.56 3.20 24.07
CA ASN A 6 -3.80 2.42 23.96
C ASN A 6 -4.20 1.97 22.53
N ALA A 7 -3.35 2.20 21.53
CA ALA A 7 -3.59 1.76 20.15
C ALA A 7 -2.91 0.42 19.82
N LEU A 8 -2.08 -0.14 20.71
CA LEU A 8 -1.41 -1.42 20.48
C LEU A 8 -2.44 -2.57 20.44
N LEU A 9 -2.35 -3.39 19.40
CA LEU A 9 -3.11 -4.61 19.24
C LEU A 9 -2.15 -5.80 19.07
N ILE A 10 -2.19 -6.73 20.01
CA ILE A 10 -1.45 -8.00 19.95
C ILE A 10 -2.47 -9.13 20.03
N PHE A 11 -2.37 -10.08 19.11
CA PHE A 11 -3.14 -11.32 19.17
C PHE A 11 -2.27 -12.48 18.68
N LYS A 12 -2.59 -13.67 19.17
CA LYS A 12 -1.92 -14.89 18.74
C LYS A 12 -2.48 -15.32 17.39
N SER A 13 -1.60 -15.48 16.41
CA SER A 13 -1.96 -16.03 15.12
C SER A 13 -2.56 -17.43 15.29
N GLN A 14 -3.65 -17.71 14.57
CA GLN A 14 -4.26 -19.04 14.52
C GLN A 14 -3.83 -19.82 13.28
N SER A 15 -3.23 -19.14 12.30
CA SER A 15 -2.66 -19.76 11.11
C SER A 15 -1.29 -20.40 11.39
N LYS A 16 -0.90 -21.38 10.57
CA LYS A 16 0.45 -21.96 10.55
C LYS A 16 1.37 -21.32 9.52
N SER A 17 0.86 -20.33 8.77
CA SER A 17 1.63 -19.56 7.79
C SER A 17 2.51 -18.54 8.53
N GLY A 18 3.72 -18.30 8.01
CA GLY A 18 4.59 -17.24 8.53
C GLY A 18 4.12 -15.83 8.15
N ASP A 19 3.02 -15.72 7.39
CA ASP A 19 2.44 -14.47 6.94
C ASP A 19 1.27 -14.07 7.85
N TYR A 20 1.38 -12.88 8.45
CA TYR A 20 0.36 -12.33 9.34
C TYR A 20 -0.89 -11.84 8.59
N HIS A 21 -0.83 -11.73 7.25
CA HIS A 21 -1.95 -11.29 6.43
C HIS A 21 -3.16 -12.25 6.47
N ASP A 22 -2.99 -13.51 6.91
CA ASP A 22 -4.10 -14.47 6.98
C ASP A 22 -5.07 -14.21 8.15
N ASP A 23 -4.57 -13.67 9.27
CA ASP A 23 -5.39 -13.43 10.46
C ASP A 23 -5.92 -11.99 10.55
N MET A 24 -5.23 -11.03 9.90
CA MET A 24 -5.70 -9.65 9.78
C MET A 24 -6.66 -9.51 8.59
N ASN A 25 -7.86 -9.01 8.84
CA ASN A 25 -8.86 -8.80 7.80
C ASN A 25 -9.57 -7.46 8.00
N LYS A 26 -10.45 -7.10 7.04
CA LYS A 26 -11.26 -5.88 7.09
C LYS A 26 -11.93 -5.70 8.46
N THR A 27 -12.60 -6.73 8.98
CA THR A 27 -13.41 -6.62 10.20
C THR A 27 -12.55 -6.26 11.40
N ASN A 28 -11.44 -6.99 11.59
CA ASN A 28 -10.53 -6.75 12.72
C ASN A 28 -9.82 -5.40 12.59
N PHE A 29 -9.38 -5.06 11.38
CA PHE A 29 -8.73 -3.78 11.10
C PHE A 29 -9.67 -2.60 11.36
N MET A 30 -10.90 -2.61 10.82
CA MET A 30 -11.86 -1.52 11.00
C MET A 30 -12.29 -1.40 12.47
N LYS A 31 -12.43 -2.52 13.18
CA LYS A 31 -12.68 -2.52 14.63
C LYS A 31 -11.54 -1.85 15.39
N TRP A 32 -10.29 -2.22 15.10
CA TRP A 32 -9.11 -1.59 15.70
C TRP A 32 -9.03 -0.09 15.37
N LEU A 33 -9.27 0.29 14.11
CA LEU A 33 -9.25 1.66 13.65
C LEU A 33 -10.25 2.52 14.46
N GLN A 34 -11.47 2.01 14.62
CA GLN A 34 -12.55 2.71 15.32
C GLN A 34 -12.39 2.70 16.85
N GLU A 35 -12.01 1.57 17.46
CA GLU A 35 -12.04 1.41 18.91
C GLU A 35 -10.70 1.76 19.59
N LYS A 36 -9.59 1.73 18.84
CA LYS A 36 -8.24 1.85 19.39
C LYS A 36 -7.48 3.02 18.78
N LEU A 37 -7.39 3.11 17.46
CA LEU A 37 -6.58 4.15 16.84
C LEU A 37 -7.23 5.53 16.94
N ILE A 38 -8.41 5.71 16.33
CA ILE A 38 -9.08 7.02 16.24
C ILE A 38 -9.27 7.69 17.60
N PRO A 39 -9.74 7.00 18.66
CA PRO A 39 -9.96 7.64 19.96
C PRO A 39 -8.67 8.12 20.65
N ASN A 40 -7.51 7.57 20.28
CA ASN A 40 -6.22 7.91 20.87
C ASN A 40 -5.34 8.75 19.93
N LEU A 41 -5.82 9.05 18.72
CA LEU A 41 -5.07 9.81 17.73
C LEU A 41 -5.16 11.31 18.04
N PRO A 42 -4.03 12.07 17.99
CA PRO A 42 -4.09 13.52 18.13
C PRO A 42 -4.95 14.17 17.05
N ALA A 43 -5.70 15.21 17.42
CA ALA A 43 -6.55 15.95 16.48
C ALA A 43 -5.77 16.41 15.25
N ASN A 44 -6.42 16.40 14.07
CA ASN A 44 -5.85 16.84 12.79
C ASN A 44 -4.57 16.09 12.34
N SER A 45 -4.36 14.87 12.82
CA SER A 45 -3.23 14.04 12.41
C SER A 45 -3.27 13.63 10.93
N LEU A 46 -2.09 13.48 10.34
CA LEU A 46 -1.87 12.83 9.05
C LEU A 46 -1.52 11.35 9.29
N VAL A 47 -2.33 10.44 8.76
CA VAL A 47 -2.12 9.00 8.84
C VAL A 47 -1.51 8.53 7.53
N VAL A 48 -0.31 7.97 7.59
CA VAL A 48 0.34 7.33 6.44
C VAL A 48 -0.02 5.85 6.45
N MET A 49 -0.52 5.33 5.34
CA MET A 49 -1.02 3.96 5.24
C MET A 49 -0.49 3.26 3.98
N ASP A 50 -0.08 2.01 4.11
CA ASP A 50 0.26 1.16 2.96
C ASP A 50 -1.01 0.70 2.21
N ASN A 51 -0.82 -0.19 1.22
CA ASN A 51 -1.88 -0.66 0.35
C ASN A 51 -2.32 -2.10 0.63
N ALA A 52 -2.22 -2.59 1.89
CA ALA A 52 -2.70 -3.91 2.24
C ALA A 52 -4.21 -4.07 1.90
N PRO A 53 -4.69 -5.27 1.50
CA PRO A 53 -6.06 -5.45 1.02
C PRO A 53 -7.15 -4.98 1.99
N TYR A 54 -6.94 -5.14 3.30
CA TYR A 54 -7.86 -4.69 4.34
C TYR A 54 -7.80 -3.18 4.59
N HIS A 55 -6.74 -2.49 4.17
CA HIS A 55 -6.66 -1.02 4.15
C HIS A 55 -7.33 -0.41 2.92
N THR A 56 -7.39 -1.14 1.80
CA THR A 56 -7.83 -0.62 0.49
C THR A 56 -9.24 -1.07 0.10
N VAL A 57 -10.14 -1.24 1.07
CA VAL A 57 -11.53 -1.62 0.80
C VAL A 57 -12.25 -0.47 0.10
N LYS A 58 -12.50 -0.64 -1.21
CA LYS A 58 -13.14 0.36 -2.08
C LYS A 58 -14.65 0.43 -1.84
N LEU A 59 -15.19 1.64 -1.68
CA LEU A 59 -16.62 1.93 -1.62
C LEU A 59 -17.23 2.13 -3.01
N ASN A 60 -16.51 2.80 -3.92
CA ASN A 60 -16.94 3.06 -5.29
C ASN A 60 -16.38 2.03 -6.28
N LYS A 61 -16.68 0.74 -6.07
CA LYS A 61 -16.20 -0.33 -6.96
C LYS A 61 -16.76 -0.18 -8.37
N ALA A 62 -15.87 -0.04 -9.35
CA ALA A 62 -16.21 -0.17 -10.77
C ALA A 62 -16.10 -1.65 -11.21
N PRO A 63 -16.87 -2.08 -12.23
CA PRO A 63 -16.71 -3.39 -12.83
C PRO A 63 -15.30 -3.60 -13.41
N THR A 64 -14.85 -4.85 -13.41
CA THR A 64 -13.57 -5.31 -13.95
C THR A 64 -13.80 -6.17 -15.20
N LEU A 65 -12.73 -6.55 -15.91
CA LEU A 65 -12.84 -7.49 -17.05
C LEU A 65 -13.48 -8.83 -16.67
N SER A 66 -13.35 -9.26 -15.41
CA SER A 66 -14.01 -10.45 -14.87
C SER A 66 -15.49 -10.26 -14.56
N SER A 67 -15.99 -9.02 -14.42
CA SER A 67 -17.42 -8.75 -14.20
C SER A 67 -18.28 -9.22 -15.38
N THR A 68 -19.55 -9.52 -15.11
CA THR A 68 -20.50 -9.91 -16.15
C THR A 68 -20.83 -8.72 -17.06
N LYS A 69 -21.26 -9.02 -18.30
CA LYS A 69 -21.71 -7.98 -19.24
C LYS A 69 -22.85 -7.15 -18.66
N ALA A 70 -23.78 -7.79 -17.96
CA ALA A 70 -24.92 -7.12 -17.35
C ALA A 70 -24.50 -6.14 -16.23
N GLU A 71 -23.54 -6.51 -15.40
CA GLU A 71 -22.98 -5.60 -14.38
C GLU A 71 -22.31 -4.38 -15.01
N MET A 72 -21.54 -4.57 -16.08
CA MET A 72 -20.93 -3.47 -16.83
C MET A 72 -21.99 -2.52 -17.40
N GLN A 73 -23.03 -3.06 -18.04
CA GLN A 73 -24.13 -2.28 -18.61
C GLN A 73 -24.89 -1.50 -17.53
N ASN A 74 -25.22 -2.15 -16.42
CA ASN A 74 -25.90 -1.51 -15.28
C ASN A 74 -25.04 -0.39 -14.69
N TRP A 75 -23.74 -0.58 -14.55
CA TRP A 75 -22.85 0.45 -14.04
C TRP A 75 -22.80 1.69 -14.97
N ILE A 76 -22.69 1.47 -16.28
CA ILE A 76 -22.68 2.54 -17.28
C ILE A 76 -23.99 3.34 -17.22
N ILE A 77 -25.14 2.65 -17.18
CA ILE A 77 -26.46 3.30 -17.05
C ILE A 77 -26.58 4.07 -15.73
N ASN A 78 -26.15 3.48 -14.60
CA ASN A 78 -26.19 4.13 -13.30
C ASN A 78 -25.31 5.38 -13.22
N LYS A 79 -24.25 5.45 -14.03
CA LYS A 79 -23.41 6.65 -14.21
C LYS A 79 -24.02 7.68 -15.18
N GLY A 80 -25.18 7.39 -15.78
CA GLY A 80 -25.82 8.26 -16.77
C GLY A 80 -25.14 8.23 -18.14
N LEU A 81 -24.30 7.23 -18.41
CA LEU A 81 -23.59 7.05 -19.66
C LEU A 81 -24.40 6.16 -20.61
N SER A 82 -24.15 6.29 -21.91
CA SER A 82 -24.78 5.47 -22.95
C SER A 82 -23.80 4.46 -23.55
N TYR A 83 -24.31 3.32 -24.00
CA TYR A 83 -23.55 2.31 -24.76
C TYR A 83 -24.40 1.77 -25.91
N LEU A 84 -23.77 1.22 -26.94
CA LEU A 84 -24.47 0.56 -28.04
C LEU A 84 -24.86 -0.88 -27.64
N PRO A 85 -26.10 -1.36 -27.89
CA PRO A 85 -26.52 -2.72 -27.51
C PRO A 85 -25.65 -3.84 -28.08
N THR A 86 -24.98 -3.58 -29.21
CA THR A 86 -24.07 -4.50 -29.90
C THR A 86 -22.69 -4.59 -29.25
N MET A 87 -22.32 -3.67 -28.34
CA MET A 87 -20.99 -3.64 -27.72
C MET A 87 -20.68 -4.94 -26.98
N VAL A 88 -19.45 -5.42 -27.15
CA VAL A 88 -18.92 -6.58 -26.42
C VAL A 88 -18.34 -6.15 -25.06
N LYS A 89 -18.04 -7.10 -24.17
CA LYS A 89 -17.51 -6.80 -22.82
C LYS A 89 -16.28 -5.88 -22.84
N ALA A 90 -15.34 -6.11 -23.75
CA ALA A 90 -14.13 -5.28 -23.86
C ALA A 90 -14.48 -3.82 -24.18
N GLN A 91 -15.38 -3.58 -25.14
CA GLN A 91 -15.83 -2.22 -25.49
C GLN A 91 -16.57 -1.52 -24.35
N LEU A 92 -17.40 -2.26 -23.60
CA LEU A 92 -18.05 -1.71 -22.40
C LEU A 92 -17.01 -1.38 -21.32
N TYR A 93 -15.97 -2.20 -21.18
CA TYR A 93 -14.90 -1.97 -20.22
C TYR A 93 -14.07 -0.73 -20.55
N GLU A 94 -13.82 -0.41 -21.82
CA GLU A 94 -13.14 0.86 -22.19
C GLU A 94 -13.92 2.09 -21.71
N ILE A 95 -15.25 2.10 -21.87
CA ILE A 95 -16.10 3.17 -21.32
C ILE A 95 -15.93 3.26 -19.80
N ILE A 96 -15.94 2.11 -19.11
CA ILE A 96 -15.75 2.05 -17.65
C ILE A 96 -14.36 2.55 -17.25
N LYS A 97 -13.31 2.17 -17.98
CA LYS A 97 -11.92 2.54 -17.70
C LYS A 97 -11.70 4.04 -17.83
N GLU A 98 -12.33 4.67 -18.82
CA GLU A 98 -12.27 6.12 -19.04
C GLU A 98 -13.08 6.91 -17.99
N HIS A 99 -14.21 6.35 -17.52
CA HIS A 99 -15.14 7.07 -16.64
C HIS A 99 -15.07 6.64 -15.16
N LYS A 100 -14.20 5.69 -14.80
CA LYS A 100 -14.05 5.28 -13.39
C LYS A 100 -13.42 6.41 -12.59
N GLU A 101 -13.99 6.67 -11.43
CA GLU A 101 -13.46 7.65 -10.49
C GLU A 101 -12.26 7.07 -9.72
N ALA A 102 -11.47 7.97 -9.12
CA ALA A 102 -10.44 7.58 -8.17
C ALA A 102 -11.05 6.74 -7.02
N PRO A 103 -10.33 5.73 -6.51
CA PRO A 103 -10.86 4.85 -5.48
C PRO A 103 -11.11 5.62 -4.18
N ILE A 104 -12.29 5.42 -3.60
CA ILE A 104 -12.67 5.90 -2.28
C ILE A 104 -12.57 4.72 -1.31
N TYR A 105 -11.68 4.83 -0.33
CA TYR A 105 -11.45 3.78 0.65
C TYR A 105 -12.25 3.99 1.93
N GLU A 106 -12.84 2.92 2.45
CA GLU A 106 -13.66 2.93 3.67
C GLU A 106 -12.91 3.46 4.90
N ALA A 107 -11.67 3.01 5.09
CA ALA A 107 -10.80 3.46 6.18
C ALA A 107 -10.50 4.98 6.08
N ASP A 108 -10.28 5.47 4.86
CA ASP A 108 -9.94 6.88 4.62
C ASP A 108 -11.13 7.77 4.92
N GLN A 109 -12.34 7.37 4.50
CA GLN A 109 -13.57 8.07 4.83
C GLN A 109 -13.80 8.11 6.35
N MET A 110 -13.53 7.02 7.06
CA MET A 110 -13.65 6.99 8.51
C MET A 110 -12.68 7.96 9.19
N LEU A 111 -11.41 7.98 8.78
CA LEU A 111 -10.41 8.90 9.31
C LEU A 111 -10.76 10.36 9.01
N GLN A 112 -11.16 10.65 7.78
CA GLN A 112 -11.58 12.00 7.34
C GLN A 112 -12.80 12.50 8.10
N ALA A 113 -13.79 11.64 8.34
CA ALA A 113 -14.97 11.99 9.13
C ALA A 113 -14.63 12.39 10.58
N HIS A 114 -13.50 11.93 11.11
CA HIS A 114 -12.98 12.31 12.44
C HIS A 114 -11.94 13.44 12.39
N GLY A 115 -11.80 14.13 11.26
CA GLY A 115 -10.90 15.27 11.09
C GLY A 115 -9.44 14.92 10.83
N HIS A 116 -9.15 13.67 10.45
CA HIS A 116 -7.79 13.24 10.10
C HIS A 116 -7.57 13.22 8.59
N ARG A 117 -6.31 13.39 8.17
CA ARG A 117 -5.91 13.26 6.76
C ARG A 117 -5.25 11.92 6.54
N VAL A 118 -5.35 11.39 5.33
CA VAL A 118 -4.68 10.14 4.94
C VAL A 118 -3.73 10.40 3.79
N ALA A 119 -2.51 9.87 3.89
CA ALA A 119 -1.55 9.76 2.80
C ALA A 119 -1.29 8.27 2.54
N ARG A 120 -1.31 7.89 1.26
CA ARG A 120 -1.05 6.51 0.83
C ARG A 120 0.36 6.39 0.31
N LEU A 121 1.05 5.33 0.72
CA LEU A 121 2.36 5.01 0.17
C LEU A 121 2.22 4.52 -1.28
N PRO A 122 3.21 4.78 -2.13
CA PRO A 122 3.30 4.15 -3.45
C PRO A 122 3.28 2.61 -3.33
N PRO A 123 2.59 1.89 -4.24
CA PRO A 123 2.64 0.44 -4.28
C PRO A 123 4.08 -0.08 -4.39
N TYR A 124 4.40 -1.17 -3.69
CA TYR A 124 5.70 -1.86 -3.72
C TYR A 124 6.91 -1.07 -3.19
N HIS A 125 6.69 0.05 -2.48
CA HIS A 125 7.76 0.84 -1.86
C HIS A 125 7.73 0.75 -0.33
N CYS A 126 7.97 -0.45 0.22
CA CYS A 126 7.96 -0.65 1.67
C CYS A 126 9.13 0.06 2.37
N GLU A 127 10.21 0.39 1.65
CA GLU A 127 11.33 1.20 2.11
C GLU A 127 10.94 2.63 2.49
N LEU A 128 9.80 3.11 1.99
CA LEU A 128 9.21 4.40 2.36
C LEU A 128 8.32 4.31 3.61
N ASN A 129 8.11 3.11 4.16
CA ASN A 129 7.28 2.90 5.32
C ASN A 129 8.12 2.79 6.61
N ALA A 130 8.15 3.86 7.40
CA ALA A 130 8.95 3.90 8.64
C ALA A 130 8.61 2.77 9.63
N ILE A 131 7.37 2.26 9.62
CA ILE A 131 6.95 1.19 10.53
C ILE A 131 7.68 -0.14 10.26
N GLU A 132 8.15 -0.40 9.04
CA GLU A 132 8.90 -1.63 8.70
C GLU A 132 10.24 -1.70 9.45
N PHE A 133 10.90 -0.55 9.59
CA PHE A 133 12.12 -0.44 10.38
C PHE A 133 11.85 -0.57 11.87
N MET A 134 10.71 -0.05 12.34
CA MET A 134 10.27 -0.25 13.73
C MET A 134 9.95 -1.71 14.03
N TRP A 135 9.28 -2.41 13.11
CA TRP A 135 9.05 -3.85 13.21
C TRP A 135 10.36 -4.63 13.30
N SER A 136 11.35 -4.27 12.49
CA SER A 136 12.68 -4.88 12.53
C SER A 136 13.38 -4.65 13.87
N LEU A 137 13.26 -3.45 14.45
CA LEU A 137 13.79 -3.13 15.77
C LEU A 137 13.09 -3.92 16.89
N VAL A 138 11.75 -3.99 16.88
CA VAL A 138 10.96 -4.76 17.85
C VAL A 138 11.32 -6.25 17.76
N LYS A 139 11.34 -6.83 16.55
CA LYS A 139 11.74 -8.22 16.32
C LYS A 139 13.12 -8.52 16.91
N ARG A 140 14.10 -7.64 16.69
CA ARG A 140 15.45 -7.78 17.25
C ARG A 140 15.47 -7.75 18.79
N ARG A 141 14.68 -6.86 19.41
CA ARG A 141 14.57 -6.79 20.88
C ARG A 141 13.95 -8.05 21.47
N VAL A 142 12.87 -8.54 20.87
CA VAL A 142 12.24 -9.81 21.26
C VAL A 142 13.23 -10.97 21.11
N ALA A 143 13.92 -11.08 19.96
CA ALA A 143 14.90 -12.13 19.72
C ALA A 143 16.06 -12.13 20.74
N SER A 144 16.55 -10.95 21.14
CA SER A 144 17.64 -10.83 22.12
C SER A 144 17.30 -11.36 23.52
N LYS A 145 16.00 -11.37 23.88
CA LYS A 145 15.50 -11.84 25.18
C LYS A 145 14.90 -13.24 25.11
N ASN A 146 14.58 -13.73 23.92
CA ASN A 146 13.99 -15.05 23.70
C ASN A 146 15.05 -16.18 23.68
N VAL A 147 15.85 -16.27 24.73
CA VAL A 147 16.99 -17.22 24.84
C VAL A 147 16.52 -18.68 25.04
N GLY A 148 15.28 -18.89 25.48
CA GLY A 148 14.70 -20.21 25.76
C GLY A 148 13.58 -20.69 24.80
N GLN A 149 13.21 -19.90 23.79
CA GLN A 149 12.11 -20.21 22.84
C GLN A 149 10.76 -20.60 23.48
N GLU A 150 10.49 -20.12 24.71
CA GLU A 150 9.22 -20.40 25.38
C GLU A 150 8.08 -19.58 24.77
N THR A 151 7.20 -20.24 24.02
CA THR A 151 6.06 -19.61 23.34
C THR A 151 5.08 -18.92 24.30
N ASN A 152 5.00 -19.35 25.56
CA ASN A 152 4.14 -18.72 26.57
C ASN A 152 4.60 -17.32 26.99
N ASN A 153 5.88 -16.97 26.75
CA ASN A 153 6.43 -15.67 27.13
C ASN A 153 6.49 -14.66 25.97
N ILE A 154 6.15 -15.08 24.73
CA ILE A 154 6.36 -14.24 23.55
C ILE A 154 5.50 -12.96 23.55
N VAL A 155 4.28 -13.04 24.09
CA VAL A 155 3.36 -11.90 24.18
C VAL A 155 3.94 -10.84 25.12
N ASN A 156 4.36 -11.26 26.33
CA ASN A 156 4.97 -10.36 27.32
C ASN A 156 6.28 -9.75 26.80
N LEU A 157 7.14 -10.55 26.16
CA LEU A 157 8.37 -10.06 25.54
C LEU A 157 8.09 -9.05 24.43
N THR A 158 7.01 -9.25 23.66
CA THR A 158 6.59 -8.32 22.61
C THR A 158 6.09 -7.01 23.21
N GLU A 159 5.22 -7.08 24.22
CA GLU A 159 4.75 -5.90 24.96
C GLU A 159 5.90 -5.10 25.58
N GLU A 160 6.85 -5.79 26.24
CA GLU A 160 8.04 -5.16 26.80
C GLU A 160 8.91 -4.53 25.70
N ALA A 161 9.08 -5.22 24.56
CA ALA A 161 9.82 -4.68 23.42
C ALA A 161 9.18 -3.37 22.92
N PHE A 162 7.86 -3.29 22.80
CA PHE A 162 7.16 -2.05 22.45
C PHE A 162 7.35 -0.95 23.50
N GLN A 163 7.31 -1.27 24.78
CA GLN A 163 7.49 -0.30 25.87
C GLN A 163 8.90 0.29 25.92
N THR A 164 9.91 -0.48 25.52
CA THR A 164 11.30 0.02 25.48
C THR A 164 11.58 0.96 24.31
N ILE A 165 10.67 1.08 23.33
CA ILE A 165 10.88 1.92 22.14
C ILE A 165 10.77 3.38 22.52
N THR A 166 11.80 4.15 22.20
CA THR A 166 11.86 5.57 22.55
C THR A 166 11.46 6.49 21.39
N ALA A 167 11.36 7.78 21.68
CA ALA A 167 11.13 8.80 20.65
C ALA A 167 12.32 8.90 19.68
N GLU A 168 13.54 8.72 20.19
CA GLU A 168 14.78 8.76 19.42
C GLU A 168 14.87 7.58 18.45
N ASP A 169 14.41 6.39 18.85
CA ASP A 169 14.32 5.23 17.96
C ASP A 169 13.45 5.54 16.73
N TRP A 170 12.26 6.12 16.98
CA TRP A 170 11.32 6.53 15.94
C TRP A 170 11.90 7.62 15.04
N GLN A 171 12.46 8.67 15.64
CA GLN A 171 13.08 9.76 14.91
C GLN A 171 14.14 9.20 13.96
N LYS A 172 15.06 8.36 14.45
CA LYS A 172 16.11 7.75 13.62
C LYS A 172 15.56 7.00 12.41
N GLN A 173 14.45 6.24 12.56
CA GLN A 173 13.86 5.54 11.42
C GLN A 173 13.18 6.50 10.43
N CYS A 174 12.51 7.55 10.92
CA CYS A 174 11.94 8.59 10.05
C CYS A 174 13.03 9.34 9.26
N GLU A 175 14.17 9.64 9.90
CA GLU A 175 15.32 10.26 9.22
C GLU A 175 15.92 9.33 8.16
N HIS A 176 15.97 8.02 8.44
CA HIS A 176 16.42 7.03 7.47
C HIS A 176 15.50 6.95 6.24
N VAL A 177 14.18 6.91 6.45
CA VAL A 177 13.19 6.91 5.35
C VAL A 177 13.31 8.17 4.50
N ARG A 178 13.48 9.33 5.13
CA ARG A 178 13.69 10.59 4.41
C ARG A 178 14.95 10.54 3.53
N HIS A 179 16.04 9.95 4.02
CA HIS A 179 17.25 9.76 3.21
C HIS A 179 17.05 8.81 2.02
N ILE A 180 16.18 7.81 2.16
CA ILE A 180 15.79 6.92 1.05
C ILE A 180 14.97 7.71 0.02
N GLU A 181 14.01 8.50 0.48
CA GLU A 181 13.18 9.38 -0.35
C GLU A 181 14.04 10.39 -1.14
N ASP A 182 14.98 11.06 -0.49
CA ASP A 182 15.91 12.01 -1.12
C ASP A 182 16.69 11.34 -2.27
N LYS A 183 17.20 10.12 -2.05
CA LYS A 183 17.93 9.35 -3.07
C LYS A 183 17.05 8.92 -4.24
N LEU A 184 15.81 8.54 -3.98
CA LEU A 184 14.86 8.19 -5.05
C LEU A 184 14.55 9.42 -5.90
N CYS A 185 14.31 10.57 -5.25
CA CYS A 185 14.08 11.84 -5.95
C CYS A 185 15.30 12.27 -6.80
N GLU A 186 16.52 12.13 -6.27
CA GLU A 186 17.74 12.40 -7.03
C GLU A 186 17.88 11.52 -8.28
N ARG A 187 17.56 10.22 -8.14
CA ARG A 187 17.62 9.28 -9.25
C ARG A 187 16.56 9.59 -10.31
N ASP A 188 15.33 9.86 -9.90
CA ASP A 188 14.23 10.15 -10.82
C ASP A 188 14.48 11.44 -11.59
N ARG A 189 14.99 12.49 -10.93
CA ARG A 189 15.45 13.72 -11.61
C ARG A 189 16.55 13.47 -12.65
N CYS A 190 17.43 12.50 -12.40
CA CYS A 190 18.47 12.12 -13.35
C CYS A 190 17.87 11.40 -14.58
N VAL A 191 16.86 10.55 -14.36
CA VAL A 191 16.13 9.89 -15.44
C VAL A 191 15.37 10.90 -16.29
N ASP A 192 14.66 11.86 -15.69
CA ASP A 192 13.96 12.91 -16.42
C ASP A 192 14.92 13.73 -17.29
N ALA A 193 16.05 14.15 -16.72
CA ALA A 193 17.07 14.91 -17.45
C ALA A 193 17.67 14.13 -18.63
N GLU A 194 17.73 12.79 -18.53
CA GLU A 194 18.23 11.94 -19.59
C GLU A 194 17.15 11.62 -20.63
N ILE A 195 15.89 11.42 -20.23
CA ILE A 195 14.75 11.32 -21.15
C ILE A 195 14.64 12.60 -21.98
N ASP A 196 14.69 13.78 -21.35
CA ASP A 196 14.68 15.07 -22.03
C ASP A 196 15.84 15.21 -23.03
N ARG A 197 17.01 14.62 -22.73
CA ARG A 197 18.15 14.57 -23.66
C ARG A 197 17.90 13.63 -24.85
N PHE A 198 17.14 12.55 -24.65
CA PHE A 198 16.74 11.62 -25.70
C PHE A 198 15.56 12.11 -26.53
N ILE A 199 14.80 13.12 -26.08
CA ILE A 199 13.90 13.92 -26.92
C ILE A 199 14.76 14.83 -27.82
N ILE A 200 15.49 14.21 -28.75
CA ILE A 200 16.14 14.91 -29.85
C ILE A 200 15.00 15.49 -30.71
N GLU A 201 15.04 16.80 -30.95
CA GLU A 201 14.10 17.55 -31.78
C GLU A 201 13.89 16.85 -33.14
N LEU A 202 12.82 16.07 -33.28
CA LEU A 202 12.29 15.59 -34.55
C LEU A 202 11.54 16.72 -35.27
N ASN A 203 12.15 17.90 -35.35
CA ASN A 203 11.66 19.03 -36.14
C ASN A 203 12.41 19.11 -37.47
N ASN A 204 12.55 17.98 -38.15
CA ASN A 204 12.90 17.97 -39.56
C ASN A 204 11.88 17.13 -40.32
N GLU A 205 11.06 17.83 -41.08
CA GLU A 205 9.89 17.39 -41.82
C GLU A 205 10.18 16.13 -42.66
N SER A 206 9.39 15.08 -42.43
CA SER A 206 9.06 14.07 -43.44
C SER A 206 7.83 13.31 -42.98
N ASP A 207 6.67 13.76 -43.44
CA ASP A 207 5.39 13.07 -43.32
C ASP A 207 5.51 11.62 -43.78
N THR A 208 5.49 10.71 -42.81
CA THR A 208 5.04 9.34 -43.03
C THR A 208 4.43 8.87 -41.72
N GLU A 209 3.11 8.96 -41.63
CA GLU A 209 2.36 8.34 -40.56
C GLU A 209 2.64 6.83 -40.56
N SER A 210 3.36 6.38 -39.55
CA SER A 210 3.38 4.98 -39.13
C SER A 210 2.96 4.98 -37.68
N ASP A 211 1.67 4.69 -37.52
CA ASP A 211 1.01 4.41 -36.25
C ASP A 211 1.70 3.20 -35.61
N SER A 212 2.67 3.47 -34.73
CA SER A 212 3.20 2.48 -33.80
C SER A 212 2.56 2.71 -32.45
N SER A 213 1.34 2.19 -32.29
CA SER A 213 0.72 2.00 -31.00
C SER A 213 1.61 1.07 -30.17
N TYR A 214 2.45 1.64 -29.32
CA TYR A 214 3.08 0.91 -28.24
C TYR A 214 1.97 0.51 -27.27
N GLU A 215 1.49 -0.72 -27.45
CA GLU A 215 0.66 -1.41 -26.47
C GLU A 215 1.49 -1.59 -25.19
N ASP A 216 1.27 -0.73 -24.20
CA ASP A 216 1.62 -1.02 -22.82
C ASP A 216 0.65 -2.09 -22.29
N SER A 217 0.92 -3.33 -22.67
CA SER A 217 0.31 -4.51 -22.08
C SER A 217 1.17 -4.96 -20.90
N SER A 218 0.93 -4.38 -19.72
CA SER A 218 1.36 -4.95 -18.44
C SER A 218 0.15 -5.18 -17.54
N ASP A 219 -0.67 -6.16 -17.90
CA ASP A 219 -1.44 -6.94 -16.94
C ASP A 219 -0.72 -8.31 -16.85
N SER A 220 0.41 -8.35 -16.15
CA SER A 220 1.06 -9.61 -15.78
C SER A 220 0.74 -9.94 -14.33
N ASP A 221 -0.27 -10.78 -14.18
CA ASP A 221 -0.52 -11.61 -13.02
C ASP A 221 0.68 -12.58 -12.87
N TYR A 222 1.75 -12.16 -12.18
CA TYR A 222 2.91 -13.02 -11.91
C TYR A 222 2.87 -13.51 -10.45
N SER A 223 2.25 -14.67 -10.29
CA SER A 223 2.54 -15.59 -9.21
C SER A 223 4.04 -15.87 -9.13
N SER A 224 4.65 -15.54 -7.99
CA SER A 224 5.90 -16.09 -7.46
C SER A 224 7.16 -15.96 -8.33
N LEU A 225 7.88 -14.87 -8.15
CA LEU A 225 9.34 -14.90 -8.17
C LEU A 225 9.84 -14.41 -6.81
N ALA A 226 10.05 -15.38 -5.92
CA ALA A 226 10.81 -15.18 -4.70
C ALA A 226 12.23 -14.72 -5.07
N ILE A 227 12.52 -13.43 -4.87
CA ILE A 227 13.91 -12.99 -4.76
C ILE A 227 14.41 -13.54 -3.43
N HIS A 228 15.16 -14.63 -3.52
CA HIS A 228 15.95 -15.17 -2.41
C HIS A 228 17.03 -14.12 -2.08
N MET A 229 16.77 -13.27 -1.09
CA MET A 229 17.86 -12.57 -0.41
C MET A 229 18.53 -13.57 0.51
N ASP A 230 19.55 -14.24 -0.01
CA ASP A 230 20.55 -14.94 0.78
C ASP A 230 21.20 -13.93 1.74
N HIS A 231 20.68 -13.85 2.96
CA HIS A 231 21.49 -13.38 4.07
C HIS A 231 22.44 -14.50 4.46
N ALA A 232 23.55 -14.58 3.74
CA ALA A 232 24.73 -15.30 4.16
C ALA A 232 25.22 -14.72 5.51
N TYR A 233 24.75 -15.33 6.61
CA TYR A 233 25.47 -15.26 7.87
C TYR A 233 26.56 -16.33 7.84
N SER A 234 27.77 -15.90 7.54
CA SER A 234 28.97 -16.70 7.77
C SER A 234 29.45 -16.48 9.20
N LYS A 235 29.48 -17.60 9.93
CA LYS A 235 30.07 -17.90 11.25
C LYS A 235 29.34 -17.42 12.51
#